data_AF-A0A2P2KP79-F1
#
_entry.id   AF-A0A2P2KP79-F1
#
_cell.length_a   1.000
_cell.length_b   1.000
_cell.length_c   1.000
_cell.angle_alpha   90.00
_cell.angle_beta   90.00
_cell.angle_gamma   90.00
#
_symmetry.space_group_name_H-M   'P 1'
#
loop_
_entity.id
_entity.type
_entity.pdbx_description
1 polymer ?
#
loop_
_entity_poly.entity_id
_entity_poly.type
_entity_poly.pdbx_seq_one_letter_code
_entity_poly.pdbx_strand_id
1 'polypeptide(L)'
;MTGLEADTPVTQCDYDRLQLSANPFLKRNMEFLIECMDDLSIEQQKFQFYYRNLYRQQTQQQAWLQKRRAENMARKAAGEEPLPEEDPLNPIFKPIPEPSRLDSFLVTNQIANYCNQINGVVGQSFDRLYLMKALHEN
;
A
#
# COMPACT_ATOMS: atom_id res chain seq x y z
N MET A 1 1.95 56.19 7.68
CA MET A 1 2.28 55.36 8.85
C MET A 1 0.97 54.92 9.47
N THR A 2 0.46 53.76 9.08
CA THR A 2 -0.66 53.11 9.76
C THR A 2 -0.12 52.56 11.07
N GLY A 3 -0.54 53.15 12.19
CA GLY A 3 -0.13 52.72 13.51
C GLY A 3 -0.54 51.26 13.73
N LEU A 4 0.41 50.46 14.23
CA LEU A 4 0.11 49.14 14.78
C LEU A 4 -0.92 49.35 15.90
N GLU A 5 -2.06 48.67 15.80
CA GLU A 5 -3.10 48.69 16.83
C GLU A 5 -2.53 48.28 18.19
N ALA A 6 -3.12 48.79 19.27
CA ALA A 6 -2.63 48.61 20.64
C ALA A 6 -2.42 47.13 21.00
N ASP A 7 -1.32 46.86 21.73
CA ASP A 7 -0.93 45.55 22.24
C ASP A 7 -2.12 44.84 22.90
N THR A 8 -2.66 43.84 22.20
CA THR A 8 -3.58 42.91 22.82
C THR A 8 -2.77 42.08 23.82
N PRO A 9 -3.19 41.94 25.09
CA PRO A 9 -2.41 41.21 26.07
C PRO A 9 -2.24 39.76 25.63
N VAL A 10 -1.00 39.29 25.57
CA VAL A 10 -0.66 37.91 25.24
C VAL A 10 -1.36 36.97 26.23
N THR A 11 -2.10 36.00 25.70
CA THR A 11 -2.87 35.04 26.50
C THR A 11 -2.07 33.75 26.71
N GLN A 12 -2.46 32.94 27.70
CA GLN A 12 -1.88 31.61 27.90
C GLN A 12 -1.98 30.75 26.63
N CYS A 13 -3.06 30.89 25.87
CA CYS A 13 -3.26 30.18 24.60
C CYS A 13 -2.19 30.52 23.56
N ASP A 14 -1.68 31.76 23.56
CA ASP A 14 -0.61 32.18 22.65
C ASP A 14 0.73 31.53 23.02
N TYR A 15 1.01 31.36 24.31
CA TYR A 15 2.18 30.62 24.80
C TYR A 15 2.08 29.11 24.50
N ASP A 16 0.89 28.51 24.66
CA ASP A 16 0.68 27.09 24.40
C ASP A 16 0.94 26.74 22.92
N ARG A 17 0.67 27.68 22.00
CA ARG A 17 1.00 27.52 20.57
C ARG A 17 2.49 27.48 20.29
N LEU A 18 3.34 28.01 21.18
CA LEU A 18 4.80 28.00 21.04
C LEU A 18 5.46 26.81 21.73
N GLN A 19 4.69 25.91 22.34
CA GLN A 19 5.22 24.74 23.03
C GLN A 19 5.94 23.80 22.04
N LEU A 20 7.20 23.46 22.36
CA LEU A 20 8.08 22.57 21.58
C LEU A 20 8.11 21.11 22.07
N SER A 21 7.35 20.76 23.11
CA SER A 21 7.40 19.41 23.69
C SER A 21 6.97 18.35 22.69
N ALA A 22 7.63 17.18 22.74
CA ALA A 22 7.30 16.02 21.92
C ALA A 22 5.80 15.72 21.97
N ASN A 23 5.13 15.87 20.83
CA ASN A 23 3.68 15.77 20.78
C ASN A 23 3.26 14.29 20.91
N PRO A 24 2.52 13.88 21.96
CA PRO A 24 1.99 12.52 22.09
C PRO A 24 1.19 12.07 20.85
N PHE A 25 0.58 13.04 20.16
CA PHE A 25 -0.09 12.83 18.88
C PHE A 25 0.87 12.31 17.79
N LEU A 26 2.08 12.87 17.68
CA LEU A 26 3.07 12.44 16.69
C LEU A 26 3.50 11.00 16.95
N LYS A 27 3.81 10.67 18.21
CA LYS A 27 4.16 9.30 18.61
C LYS A 27 3.04 8.33 18.23
N ARG A 28 1.80 8.66 18.56
CA ARG A 28 0.65 7.79 18.28
C ARG A 28 0.39 7.61 16.78
N ASN A 29 0.53 8.67 15.99
CA ASN A 29 0.42 8.58 14.53
C ASN A 29 1.53 7.69 13.93
N MET A 30 2.75 7.75 14.46
CA MET A 30 3.83 6.85 14.03
C MET A 30 3.53 5.40 14.40
N GLU A 31 3.00 5.13 15.59
CA GLU A 31 2.58 3.77 15.99
C GLU A 31 1.51 3.23 15.02
N PHE A 32 0.48 4.01 14.72
CA PHE A 32 -0.55 3.61 13.76
C PHE A 32 -0.03 3.42 12.34
N LEU A 33 0.91 4.28 11.91
CA LEU A 33 1.55 4.13 10.61
C LEU A 33 2.31 2.80 10.52
N ILE A 34 3.02 2.40 11.58
CA ILE A 34 3.73 1.11 11.64
C ILE A 34 2.73 -0.04 11.52
N GLU A 35 1.63 -0.01 12.28
CA GLU A 35 0.57 -1.03 12.20
C GLU A 35 -0.01 -1.15 10.78
N CYS A 36 -0.33 -0.04 10.12
CA CYS A 36 -0.82 -0.07 8.74
C CYS A 36 0.21 -0.61 7.73
N MET A 37 1.51 -0.38 7.97
CA MET A 37 2.56 -0.93 7.12
C MET A 37 2.67 -2.45 7.25
N ASP A 38 2.46 -3.00 8.45
CA ASP A 38 2.40 -4.43 8.68
C ASP A 38 1.16 -5.06 7.99
N ASP A 39 0.00 -4.41 8.10
CA ASP A 39 -1.21 -4.82 7.38
C ASP A 39 -1.00 -4.82 5.85
N LEU A 40 -0.35 -3.78 5.32
CA LEU A 40 -0.04 -3.71 3.89
C LEU A 40 0.90 -4.86 3.45
N SER A 41 1.87 -5.21 4.30
CA SER A 41 2.78 -6.34 4.05
C SER A 41 2.00 -7.66 3.97
N ILE A 42 1.03 -7.88 4.86
CA ILE A 42 0.15 -9.05 4.85
C ILE A 42 -0.67 -9.09 3.55
N GLU A 43 -1.29 -7.98 3.16
CA GLU A 43 -2.04 -7.90 1.89
C GLU A 43 -1.14 -8.19 0.69
N GLN A 44 0.08 -7.65 0.67
CA GLN A 44 1.04 -7.91 -0.39
C GLN A 44 1.41 -9.40 -0.49
N GLN A 45 1.57 -10.09 0.64
CA GLN A 45 1.85 -11.53 0.66
C GLN A 45 0.73 -12.36 0.00
N LYS A 46 -0.55 -11.97 0.18
CA LYS A 46 -1.68 -12.63 -0.50
C LYS A 46 -1.53 -12.57 -2.03
N PHE A 47 -1.18 -11.40 -2.57
CA PHE A 47 -0.94 -11.24 -4.01
C PHE A 47 0.31 -11.99 -4.48
N GLN A 48 1.39 -11.99 -3.71
CA GLN A 48 2.58 -12.78 -4.04
C GLN A 48 2.27 -14.28 -4.14
N PHE A 49 1.48 -14.80 -3.21
CA PHE A 49 1.01 -16.18 -3.26
C PHE A 49 0.14 -16.45 -4.49
N TYR A 50 -0.80 -15.56 -4.79
CA TYR A 50 -1.63 -15.65 -5.99
C TYR A 50 -0.79 -15.71 -7.27
N TYR A 51 0.14 -14.78 -7.48
CA TYR A 51 0.99 -14.76 -8.68
C TYR A 51 1.90 -15.99 -8.81
N ARG A 52 2.43 -16.50 -7.70
CA ARG A 52 3.21 -17.76 -7.70
C ARG A 52 2.37 -18.94 -8.19
N ASN A 53 1.13 -19.06 -7.71
CA ASN A 53 0.22 -20.12 -8.16
C ASN A 53 -0.20 -19.93 -9.62
N LEU A 54 -0.49 -18.70 -10.04
CA LEU A 54 -0.82 -18.36 -11.42
C LEU A 54 0.29 -18.77 -12.38
N TYR A 55 1.54 -18.42 -12.06
CA TYR A 55 2.70 -18.79 -12.86
C TYR A 55 2.89 -20.31 -12.95
N ARG A 56 2.71 -21.02 -11.82
CA ARG A 56 2.76 -22.48 -11.78
C ARG A 56 1.68 -23.10 -12.68
N GLN A 57 0.46 -22.58 -12.60
CA GLN A 57 -0.66 -23.02 -13.44
C GLN A 57 -0.38 -22.79 -14.92
N GLN A 58 0.07 -21.59 -15.30
CA GLN A 58 0.42 -21.26 -16.68
C GLN A 58 1.49 -22.21 -17.24
N THR A 59 2.51 -22.52 -16.45
CA THR A 59 3.57 -23.46 -16.84
C THR A 59 3.02 -24.88 -17.06
N GLN A 60 2.12 -25.34 -16.18
CA GLN A 60 1.48 -26.65 -16.31
C GLN A 60 0.55 -26.72 -17.53
N GLN A 61 -0.21 -25.66 -17.80
CA GLN A 61 -1.06 -25.54 -18.98
C GLN A 61 -0.23 -25.61 -20.27
N GLN A 62 0.87 -24.85 -20.35
CA GLN A 62 1.77 -24.87 -21.51
C GLN A 62 2.37 -26.27 -21.75
N ALA A 63 2.86 -26.92 -20.70
CA ALA A 63 3.41 -28.27 -20.80
C ALA A 63 2.34 -29.31 -21.23
N TRP A 64 1.11 -29.17 -20.73
CA TRP A 64 -0.01 -30.03 -21.13
C TRP A 64 -0.39 -29.80 -22.59
N LEU A 65 -0.48 -28.54 -23.03
CA LEU A 65 -0.81 -28.18 -24.42
C LEU A 65 0.23 -28.69 -25.39
N GLN A 66 1.52 -28.58 -25.06
CA GLN A 66 2.61 -29.13 -25.88
C GLN A 66 2.48 -30.64 -26.08
N LYS A 67 2.19 -31.38 -25.00
CA LYS A 67 1.96 -32.84 -25.08
C LYS A 67 0.71 -33.16 -25.90
N ARG A 68 -0.38 -32.42 -25.69
CA ARG A 68 -1.64 -32.62 -26.42
C ARG A 68 -1.48 -32.38 -27.92
N ARG A 69 -0.72 -31.35 -28.31
CA ARG A 69 -0.42 -31.06 -29.71
C ARG A 69 0.42 -32.16 -30.36
N ALA A 70 1.42 -32.68 -29.65
CA ALA A 70 2.22 -33.81 -30.16
C ALA A 70 1.35 -35.07 -30.38
N GLU A 71 0.46 -35.37 -29.44
CA GLU A 71 -0.51 -36.46 -29.56
C GLU A 71 -1.47 -36.24 -30.75
N ASN A 72 -2.05 -35.05 -30.88
CA ASN A 72 -2.95 -34.69 -31.97
C ASN A 72 -2.29 -34.80 -33.35
N MET A 73 -0.99 -34.48 -33.46
CA MET A 73 -0.23 -34.70 -34.70
C MET A 73 -0.13 -36.19 -35.05
N ALA A 74 0.11 -37.06 -34.07
CA ALA A 74 0.14 -38.51 -34.26
C ALA A 74 -1.24 -39.07 -34.64
N ARG A 75 -2.31 -38.63 -33.97
CA ARG A 75 -3.69 -39.01 -34.29
C ARG A 75 -4.08 -38.63 -35.72
N LYS A 76 -3.75 -37.40 -36.12
CA LYS A 76 -3.99 -36.92 -37.48
C LYS A 76 -3.25 -37.77 -38.53
N ALA A 77 -2.02 -38.19 -38.25
CA ALA A 77 -1.26 -39.08 -39.14
C ALA A 77 -1.89 -40.49 -39.23
N ALA A 78 -2.56 -40.96 -38.17
CA ALA A 78 -3.30 -42.21 -38.15
C ALA A 78 -4.73 -42.11 -38.72
N GLY A 79 -5.19 -40.92 -39.12
CA GLY A 79 -6.55 -40.67 -39.59
C GLY A 79 -7.61 -40.55 -38.48
N GLU A 80 -7.19 -40.42 -37.22
CA GLU A 80 -8.07 -40.17 -36.07
C GLU A 80 -8.34 -38.68 -35.85
N GLU A 81 -9.49 -38.36 -35.25
CA GLU A 81 -9.85 -36.97 -34.91
C GLU A 81 -9.01 -36.43 -33.73
N PRO A 82 -8.54 -35.17 -33.78
CA PRO A 82 -7.77 -34.58 -32.70
C PRO A 82 -8.58 -34.45 -31.41
N LEU A 83 -7.90 -34.60 -30.27
CA LEU A 83 -8.48 -34.37 -28.95
C LEU A 83 -8.58 -32.86 -28.67
N PRO A 84 -9.56 -32.44 -27.83
CA PRO A 84 -9.68 -31.06 -27.38
C PRO A 84 -8.39 -30.53 -26.74
N GLU A 85 -8.02 -29.29 -27.07
CA GLU A 85 -6.90 -28.57 -26.45
C GLU A 85 -7.30 -27.85 -25.15
N GLU A 86 -8.55 -27.98 -24.72
CA GLU A 86 -9.02 -27.52 -23.41
C GLU A 86 -9.83 -28.63 -22.75
N ASP A 87 -9.51 -28.92 -21.48
CA ASP A 87 -10.24 -29.87 -20.67
C ASP A 87 -10.78 -29.16 -19.41
N PRO A 88 -12.08 -28.78 -19.40
CA PRO A 88 -12.70 -28.10 -18.27
C PRO A 88 -12.68 -28.93 -16.97
N LEU A 89 -12.55 -30.26 -17.07
CA LEU A 89 -12.48 -31.15 -15.91
C LEU A 89 -11.07 -31.16 -15.31
N ASN A 90 -10.06 -30.81 -16.09
CA ASN A 90 -8.68 -30.79 -15.64
C ASN A 90 -8.41 -29.58 -14.72
N PRO A 91 -7.95 -29.81 -13.47
CA PRO A 91 -7.71 -28.75 -12.49
C PRO A 91 -6.78 -27.62 -12.98
N ILE A 92 -5.87 -27.89 -13.91
CA ILE A 92 -4.94 -26.86 -14.40
C ILE A 92 -5.64 -25.76 -15.19
N PHE A 93 -6.85 -25.99 -15.72
CA PHE A 93 -7.63 -25.00 -16.45
C PHE A 93 -8.65 -24.25 -15.56
N LYS A 94 -8.78 -24.63 -14.29
CA LYS A 94 -9.67 -23.93 -13.35
C LYS A 94 -9.07 -22.59 -12.94
N PRO A 95 -9.74 -21.44 -13.13
CA PRO A 95 -9.20 -20.15 -12.74
C PRO A 95 -8.81 -20.10 -11.26
N ILE A 96 -7.61 -19.62 -10.97
CA ILE A 96 -7.20 -19.34 -9.59
C ILE A 96 -7.91 -18.04 -9.17
N PRO A 97 -8.63 -18.03 -8.03
CA PRO A 97 -9.32 -16.84 -7.57
C PRO A 97 -8.32 -15.74 -7.19
N GLU A 98 -8.50 -14.56 -7.77
CA GLU A 98 -7.71 -13.38 -7.43
C GLU A 98 -8.09 -12.85 -6.04
N PRO A 99 -7.12 -12.52 -5.17
CA PRO A 99 -7.40 -11.82 -3.91
C PRO A 99 -8.08 -10.47 -4.15
N SER A 100 -8.95 -10.06 -3.23
CA SER A 100 -9.56 -8.72 -3.27
C SER A 100 -8.49 -7.62 -3.14
N ARG A 101 -8.65 -6.54 -3.90
CA ARG A 101 -7.79 -5.34 -3.84
C ARG A 101 -8.30 -4.27 -2.87
N LEU A 102 -9.51 -4.46 -2.33
CA LEU A 102 -10.16 -3.46 -1.49
C LEU A 102 -9.35 -3.17 -0.23
N ASP A 103 -8.93 -4.20 0.49
CA ASP A 103 -8.20 -4.05 1.76
C ASP A 103 -6.85 -3.36 1.54
N SER A 104 -6.12 -3.74 0.49
CA SER A 104 -4.87 -3.05 0.10
C SER A 104 -5.10 -1.56 -0.19
N PHE A 105 -6.20 -1.22 -0.86
CA PHE A 105 -6.55 0.17 -1.17
C PHE A 105 -6.89 0.96 0.11
N LEU A 106 -7.69 0.37 1.00
CA LEU A 106 -8.07 0.98 2.27
C LEU A 106 -6.86 1.23 3.18
N VAL A 107 -5.98 0.24 3.35
CA VAL A 107 -4.76 0.36 4.16
C VAL A 107 -3.82 1.41 3.56
N THR A 108 -3.65 1.44 2.24
CA THR A 108 -2.82 2.47 1.57
C THR A 108 -3.38 3.88 1.80
N ASN A 109 -4.71 4.04 1.81
CA ASN A 109 -5.32 5.32 2.14
C ASN A 109 -5.08 5.74 3.59
N GLN A 110 -5.17 4.79 4.54
CA GLN A 110 -4.86 5.06 5.95
C GLN A 110 -3.41 5.50 6.13
N ILE A 111 -2.46 4.83 5.47
CA ILE A 111 -1.04 5.24 5.44
C ILE A 111 -0.90 6.68 4.94
N ALA A 112 -1.54 7.04 3.82
CA ALA A 112 -1.50 8.39 3.29
C ALA A 112 -2.04 9.43 4.30
N ASN A 113 -3.13 9.11 5.00
CA ASN A 113 -3.72 9.98 6.00
C ASN A 113 -2.78 10.18 7.21
N TYR A 114 -2.14 9.13 7.71
CA TYR A 114 -1.17 9.25 8.81
C TYR A 114 0.07 10.04 8.39
N CYS A 115 0.59 9.82 7.17
CA CYS A 115 1.68 10.63 6.63
C CYS A 115 1.31 12.12 6.57
N ASN A 116 0.09 12.46 6.13
CA ASN A 116 -0.39 13.85 6.10
C ASN A 116 -0.47 14.47 7.51
N GLN A 117 -0.98 13.72 8.49
CA GLN A 117 -1.05 14.19 9.88
C GLN A 117 0.33 14.42 10.50
N ILE A 118 1.26 13.49 10.26
CA ILE A 118 2.67 13.60 10.71
C ILE A 118 3.31 14.85 10.09
N ASN A 119 3.18 15.03 8.77
CA ASN A 119 3.74 16.18 8.07
C ASN A 119 3.16 17.50 8.59
N GLY A 120 1.85 17.55 8.88
CA GLY A 120 1.22 18.74 9.46
C GLY A 120 1.78 19.12 10.83
N VAL A 121 1.96 18.14 11.72
CA VAL A 121 2.51 18.39 13.06
C VAL A 121 3.99 18.74 13.01
N VAL A 122 4.77 18.04 12.19
CA VAL A 122 6.21 18.29 12.03
C VAL A 122 6.47 19.66 11.41
N GLY A 123 5.72 20.06 10.38
CA GLY A 123 5.81 21.39 9.78
C GLY A 123 5.60 22.51 10.81
N GLN A 124 4.50 22.43 11.58
CA GLN A 124 4.24 23.39 12.66
C GLN A 124 5.33 23.39 13.74
N SER A 125 5.93 22.23 14.02
CA SER A 125 6.99 22.09 15.03
C SER A 125 8.28 22.76 14.56
N PHE A 126 8.61 22.65 13.27
CA PHE A 126 9.75 23.37 12.67
C PHE A 126 9.53 24.88 12.71
N ASP A 127 8.35 25.38 12.34
CA ASP A 127 8.05 26.82 12.37
C ASP A 127 8.28 27.41 13.77
N ARG A 128 7.78 26.72 14.80
CA ARG A 128 7.98 27.12 16.21
C ARG A 128 9.45 27.08 16.62
N LEU A 129 10.18 26.03 16.21
CA LEU A 129 11.59 25.87 16.53
C LEU A 129 12.43 27.00 15.93
N TYR A 130 12.19 27.35 14.66
CA TYR A 130 12.88 28.44 13.99
C TYR A 130 12.54 29.81 14.60
N LEU A 131 11.27 30.04 14.95
CA LEU A 131 10.85 31.26 15.63
C LEU A 131 11.54 31.40 17.00
N MET A 132 11.53 30.35 17.82
CA MET A 132 12.20 30.36 19.12
C MET A 132 13.71 30.54 18.99
N LYS A 133 14.33 29.93 17.97
CA LYS A 133 15.75 30.13 17.69
C LYS A 133 16.05 31.60 17.37
N ALA A 134 15.28 32.23 16.49
CA ALA A 134 15.45 33.64 16.13
C ALA A 134 15.22 34.59 17.32
N LEU A 135 14.30 34.24 18.23
CA LEU A 135 14.11 34.98 19.48
C LEU A 135 15.27 34.81 20.46
N HIS A 136 15.93 33.65 20.48
CA HIS A 136 17.07 33.39 21.37
C HIS A 136 18.38 33.99 20.86
N GLU A 137 18.55 34.13 19.54
CA GLU A 137 19.74 34.70 18.91
C GLU A 137 19.78 36.25 18.93
N ASN A 138 18.69 36.91 19.37
CA ASN A 138 18.62 38.35 19.63
C ASN A 138 18.80 38.66 21.13
#